data_AF-A0A8H4FFQ1-F1
#
_entry.id   AF-A0A8H4FFQ1-F1
#
_cell.length_a   1.000
_cell.length_b   1.000
_cell.length_c   1.000
_cell.angle_alpha   90.00
_cell.angle_beta   90.00
_cell.angle_gamma   90.00
#
_symmetry.space_group_name_H-M   'P 1'
#
loop_
_entity.id
_entity.type
_entity.pdbx_description
1 polymer ?
#
loop_
_entity_poly.entity_id
_entity_poly.type
_entity_poly.pdbx_seq_one_letter_code
_entity_poly.pdbx_strand_id
1 'polypeptide(L)'
;MPSLLLRDTSAGSATSSSAIMASPQIDPALVNHLKDLYASYRHTKDIDAKGAFFSPSCYQICRPKPSFAARDRETIVRYLHETSPKKSSLSDEDTGTLKTKGYYTIRSLTDAEYEFGTDEHVIPAGFSSAEDVKKKARSEGWVGMRVDLWDEPVVAIDIDDSLMVKVQYWWRKEEDEWLQIFHDIMYLGSKDGSQGSGGEILQ
;
A
#
# COMPACT_ATOMS: atom_id res chain seq x y z
N MET A 1 62.16 1.77 43.85
CA MET A 1 62.74 1.13 42.64
C MET A 1 62.40 -0.34 42.68
N PRO A 2 61.91 -1.01 41.61
CA PRO A 2 61.22 -0.61 40.36
C PRO A 2 59.78 -1.23 40.32
N SER A 3 58.91 -1.22 39.31
CA SER A 3 58.68 -0.52 38.04
C SER A 3 57.24 -0.85 37.61
N LEU A 4 56.62 0.07 36.87
CA LEU A 4 55.36 -0.01 36.14
C LEU A 4 55.18 -1.28 35.29
N LEU A 5 53.93 -1.67 35.05
CA LEU A 5 53.41 -1.96 33.71
C LEU A 5 51.89 -1.73 33.64
N LEU A 6 51.50 -0.84 32.71
CA LEU A 6 50.15 -0.52 32.29
C LEU A 6 49.41 -1.77 31.75
N ARG A 7 48.09 -1.81 31.94
CA ARG A 7 47.19 -2.47 30.99
C ARG A 7 46.15 -1.46 30.55
N ASP A 8 46.37 -0.93 29.36
CA ASP A 8 45.32 -0.46 28.46
C ASP A 8 44.40 -1.63 28.12
N THR A 9 43.09 -1.42 28.19
CA THR A 9 42.17 -2.13 27.30
C THR A 9 41.01 -1.20 26.95
N SER A 10 41.28 -0.40 25.93
CA SER A 10 40.39 -0.01 24.83
C SER A 10 38.89 -0.26 25.02
N ALA A 11 38.15 0.85 24.96
CA ALA A 11 36.74 0.92 24.68
C ALA A 11 36.34 0.10 23.44
N GLY A 12 35.37 -0.80 23.60
CA GLY A 12 34.57 -1.35 22.51
C GLY A 12 33.32 -0.49 22.34
N SER A 13 33.41 0.55 21.50
CA SER A 13 32.23 1.29 21.05
C SER A 13 31.40 0.38 20.16
N ALA A 14 30.23 -0.05 20.64
CA ALA A 14 29.26 -0.77 19.85
C ALA A 14 28.63 0.20 18.84
N THR A 15 29.17 0.22 17.62
CA THR A 15 28.47 0.82 16.48
C THR A 15 27.27 -0.05 16.16
N SER A 16 26.10 0.37 16.66
CA SER A 16 24.80 -0.16 16.24
C SER A 16 24.61 0.19 14.77
N SER A 17 25.02 -0.72 13.89
CA SER A 17 24.79 -0.61 12.46
C SER A 17 23.29 -0.79 12.23
N SER A 18 22.57 0.32 12.09
CA SER A 18 21.20 0.31 11.60
C SER A 18 21.27 -0.14 10.15
N ALA A 19 21.14 -1.43 9.91
CA ALA A 19 21.12 -1.98 8.57
C ALA A 19 19.93 -1.36 7.84
N ILE A 20 20.22 -0.50 6.86
CA ILE A 20 19.24 -0.08 5.86
C ILE A 20 18.79 -1.36 5.19
N MET A 21 17.56 -1.77 5.49
CA MET A 21 17.03 -3.08 5.13
C MET A 21 16.73 -3.10 3.64
N ALA A 22 17.48 -3.90 2.89
CA ALA A 22 17.21 -4.11 1.48
C ALA A 22 15.86 -4.83 1.30
N SER A 23 15.02 -4.31 0.41
CA SER A 23 13.86 -5.02 -0.12
C SER A 23 14.36 -6.32 -0.78
N PRO A 24 13.64 -7.45 -0.68
CA PRO A 24 13.97 -8.64 -1.45
C PRO A 24 14.14 -8.25 -2.92
N GLN A 25 15.19 -8.74 -3.58
CA GLN A 25 15.31 -8.57 -5.03
C GLN A 25 14.21 -9.43 -5.67
N ILE A 26 13.13 -8.77 -6.11
CA ILE A 26 11.97 -9.42 -6.71
C ILE A 26 12.27 -9.65 -8.20
N ASP A 27 11.98 -10.86 -8.67
CA ASP A 27 12.09 -11.22 -10.09
C ASP A 27 11.24 -10.26 -10.96
N PRO A 28 11.82 -9.64 -12.01
CA PRO A 28 11.06 -8.81 -12.95
C PRO A 28 9.83 -9.50 -13.55
N ALA A 29 9.87 -10.82 -13.76
CA ALA A 29 8.71 -11.57 -14.25
C ALA A 29 7.56 -11.58 -13.23
N LEU A 30 7.89 -11.73 -11.94
CA LEU A 30 6.92 -11.62 -10.85
C LEU A 30 6.37 -10.19 -10.75
N VAL A 31 7.21 -9.17 -10.87
CA VAL A 31 6.76 -7.76 -10.87
C VAL A 31 5.71 -7.51 -11.96
N ASN A 32 5.97 -7.97 -13.19
CA ASN A 32 5.01 -7.83 -14.28
C ASN A 32 3.72 -8.61 -14.02
N HIS A 33 3.82 -9.84 -13.51
CA HIS A 33 2.64 -10.62 -13.14
C HIS A 33 1.77 -9.91 -12.08
N LEU A 34 2.38 -9.31 -11.05
CA LEU A 34 1.64 -8.55 -10.03
C LEU A 34 0.97 -7.29 -10.61
N LYS A 35 1.60 -6.63 -11.60
CA LYS A 35 0.97 -5.51 -12.32
C LYS A 35 -0.28 -5.97 -13.08
N ASP A 36 -0.20 -7.11 -13.78
CA ASP A 36 -1.34 -7.67 -14.51
C ASP A 36 -2.48 -8.07 -13.58
N LEU A 37 -2.16 -8.64 -12.41
CA LEU A 37 -3.14 -8.95 -11.37
C LEU A 37 -3.81 -7.69 -10.81
N TYR A 38 -3.02 -6.66 -10.51
CA TYR A 38 -3.57 -5.39 -10.04
C TYR A 38 -4.46 -4.71 -11.10
N ALA A 39 -4.05 -4.73 -12.37
CA ALA A 39 -4.85 -4.23 -13.47
C ALA A 39 -6.18 -5.00 -13.58
N SER A 40 -6.16 -6.33 -13.47
CA SER A 40 -7.35 -7.18 -13.49
C SER A 40 -8.29 -6.86 -12.32
N TYR A 41 -7.74 -6.71 -11.11
CA TYR A 41 -8.49 -6.24 -9.94
C TYR A 41 -9.14 -4.88 -10.19
N ARG A 42 -8.38 -3.90 -10.69
CA ARG A 42 -8.83 -2.52 -10.92
C ARG A 42 -9.98 -2.45 -11.94
N HIS A 43 -9.94 -3.30 -12.98
CA HIS A 43 -10.93 -3.35 -14.05
C HIS A 43 -12.13 -4.27 -13.76
N THR A 44 -12.05 -5.10 -12.72
CA THR A 44 -13.20 -5.88 -12.26
C THR A 44 -14.30 -4.93 -11.76
N LYS A 45 -15.47 -4.97 -12.41
CA LYS A 45 -16.60 -4.06 -12.13
C LYS A 45 -17.47 -4.51 -10.97
N ASP A 46 -17.61 -5.82 -10.79
CA ASP A 46 -18.36 -6.40 -9.68
C ASP A 46 -17.50 -6.34 -8.41
N ILE A 47 -18.02 -5.64 -7.38
CA ILE A 47 -17.31 -5.44 -6.12
C ILE A 47 -17.13 -6.76 -5.37
N ASP A 48 -18.10 -7.68 -5.46
CA ASP A 48 -17.98 -8.97 -4.79
C ASP A 48 -16.91 -9.83 -5.47
N ALA A 49 -16.84 -9.78 -6.81
CA ALA A 49 -15.79 -10.44 -7.58
C ALA A 49 -14.39 -9.88 -7.30
N LYS A 50 -14.25 -8.61 -6.89
CA LYS A 50 -12.95 -8.06 -6.44
C LYS A 50 -12.40 -8.81 -5.23
N GLY A 51 -13.25 -9.39 -4.39
CA GLY A 51 -12.84 -10.19 -3.24
C GLY A 51 -11.97 -11.40 -3.62
N ALA A 52 -12.06 -11.90 -4.85
CA ALA A 52 -11.22 -13.01 -5.32
C ALA A 52 -9.73 -12.65 -5.43
N PHE A 53 -9.38 -11.36 -5.49
CA PHE A 53 -7.99 -10.90 -5.51
C PHE A 53 -7.38 -10.77 -4.11
N PHE A 54 -8.20 -10.93 -3.06
CA PHE A 54 -7.80 -10.77 -1.68
C PHE A 54 -7.73 -12.14 -1.00
N SER A 55 -6.64 -12.38 -0.27
CA SER A 55 -6.60 -13.49 0.69
C SER A 55 -7.76 -13.37 1.68
N PRO A 56 -8.37 -14.48 2.14
CA PRO A 56 -9.39 -14.43 3.17
C PRO A 56 -8.95 -13.63 4.42
N SER A 57 -7.66 -13.69 4.75
CA SER A 57 -7.05 -12.92 5.84
C SER A 57 -6.40 -11.61 5.37
N CYS A 58 -6.88 -10.98 4.31
CA CYS A 58 -6.32 -9.71 3.84
C CYS A 58 -6.62 -8.59 4.85
N TYR A 59 -5.58 -7.84 5.23
CA TYR A 59 -5.67 -6.73 6.16
C TYR A 59 -5.71 -5.39 5.42
N GLN A 60 -6.25 -4.36 6.07
CA GLN A 60 -6.14 -3.00 5.59
C GLN A 60 -5.83 -2.04 6.74
N ILE A 61 -4.91 -1.12 6.51
CA ILE A 61 -4.68 0.05 7.35
C ILE A 61 -4.85 1.33 6.53
N CYS A 62 -5.20 2.41 7.21
CA CYS A 62 -5.28 3.73 6.62
C CYS A 62 -4.59 4.72 7.54
N ARG A 63 -3.36 5.12 7.19
CA ARG A 63 -2.53 5.98 8.06
C ARG A 63 -3.20 7.33 8.35
N PRO A 64 -3.83 8.02 7.39
CA PRO A 64 -4.55 9.27 7.68
C PRO A 64 -5.80 9.10 8.56
N LYS A 65 -6.35 7.88 8.65
CA LYS A 65 -7.56 7.56 9.41
C LYS A 65 -7.46 6.14 9.98
N PRO A 66 -6.71 5.92 11.07
CA PRO A 66 -6.40 4.57 11.55
C PRO A 66 -7.62 3.71 11.90
N SER A 67 -8.75 4.33 12.24
CA SER A 67 -10.02 3.62 12.47
C SER A 67 -10.61 2.98 11.21
N PHE A 68 -10.20 3.42 10.01
CA PHE A 68 -10.56 2.79 8.74
C PHE A 68 -9.61 1.63 8.44
N ALA A 69 -9.73 0.58 9.25
CA ALA A 69 -8.92 -0.64 9.16
C ALA A 69 -9.78 -1.88 8.95
N ALA A 70 -9.18 -2.92 8.39
CA ALA A 70 -9.82 -4.22 8.16
C ALA A 70 -8.90 -5.36 8.61
N ARG A 71 -9.52 -6.46 9.07
CA ARG A 71 -8.82 -7.68 9.52
C ARG A 71 -9.06 -8.87 8.61
N ASP A 72 -9.94 -8.69 7.63
CA ASP A 72 -10.40 -9.73 6.72
C ASP A 72 -10.87 -9.10 5.41
N ARG A 73 -10.92 -9.96 4.39
CA ARG A 73 -11.41 -9.63 3.04
C ARG A 73 -12.83 -9.09 3.07
N GLU A 74 -13.71 -9.70 3.84
CA GLU A 74 -15.14 -9.38 3.86
C GLU A 74 -15.37 -7.92 4.31
N THR A 75 -14.59 -7.45 5.28
CA THR A 75 -14.60 -6.05 5.72
C THR A 75 -14.08 -5.11 4.64
N ILE A 76 -13.03 -5.48 3.90
CA ILE A 76 -12.50 -4.67 2.78
C ILE A 76 -13.54 -4.57 1.67
N VAL A 77 -14.16 -5.69 1.28
CA VAL A 77 -15.22 -5.71 0.25
C VAL A 77 -16.42 -4.85 0.69
N ARG A 78 -16.80 -4.91 1.97
CA ARG A 78 -17.82 -4.01 2.53
C ARG A 78 -17.44 -2.54 2.38
N TYR A 79 -16.21 -2.16 2.71
CA TYR A 79 -15.74 -0.77 2.51
C TYR A 79 -15.77 -0.34 1.04
N LEU A 80 -15.46 -1.23 0.10
CA LEU A 80 -15.59 -0.95 -1.33
C LEU A 80 -17.05 -0.67 -1.73
N HIS A 81 -18.02 -1.42 -1.19
CA HIS A 81 -19.45 -1.13 -1.39
C HIS A 81 -19.87 0.21 -0.78
N GLU A 82 -19.41 0.52 0.43
CA GLU A 82 -19.76 1.77 1.13
C GLU A 82 -19.20 3.03 0.44
N THR A 83 -18.04 2.91 -0.19
CA THR A 83 -17.34 4.01 -0.86
C THR A 83 -17.63 4.09 -2.36
N SER A 84 -18.19 3.04 -2.94
CA SER A 84 -18.62 3.08 -4.34
C SER A 84 -19.75 4.09 -4.52
N PRO A 85 -19.74 4.90 -5.60
CA PRO A 85 -20.85 5.78 -5.91
C PRO A 85 -22.12 4.93 -5.99
N LYS A 86 -23.04 5.12 -5.03
CA LYS A 86 -24.35 4.46 -5.10
C LYS A 86 -24.95 4.86 -6.44
N LYS A 87 -25.29 3.90 -7.29
CA LYS A 87 -26.19 4.14 -8.42
C LYS A 87 -27.48 4.66 -7.81
N SER A 88 -27.64 5.98 -7.74
CA SER A 88 -28.90 6.59 -7.38
C SER A 88 -29.87 6.15 -8.46
N SER A 89 -30.73 5.21 -8.10
CA SER A 89 -31.98 4.97 -8.79
C SER A 89 -32.80 6.23 -8.55
N LEU A 90 -32.63 7.24 -9.41
CA LEU A 90 -33.52 8.37 -9.70
C LEU A 90 -32.78 9.33 -10.66
N SER A 91 -33.40 9.54 -11.82
CA SER A 91 -33.14 10.56 -12.85
C SER A 91 -31.76 10.62 -13.51
N ASP A 92 -31.69 10.09 -14.73
CA ASP A 92 -30.95 10.70 -15.85
C ASP A 92 -31.54 12.12 -16.13
N GLU A 93 -31.32 13.05 -15.20
CA GLU A 93 -31.27 14.46 -15.55
C GLU A 93 -29.85 14.95 -15.31
N ASP A 94 -29.37 15.63 -16.35
CA ASP A 94 -28.06 16.21 -16.59
C ASP A 94 -27.60 17.15 -15.46
N THR A 95 -27.27 16.60 -14.29
CA THR A 95 -26.59 17.36 -13.23
C THR A 95 -25.09 17.26 -13.40
N GLY A 96 -24.55 17.86 -14.46
CA GLY A 96 -23.20 18.47 -14.55
C GLY A 96 -22.02 17.80 -13.83
N THR A 97 -22.04 16.50 -13.54
CA THR A 97 -20.93 15.79 -12.91
C THR A 97 -19.85 15.70 -13.96
N LEU A 98 -18.84 16.57 -13.81
CA LEU A 98 -17.63 16.56 -14.62
C LEU A 98 -17.15 15.12 -14.69
N LYS A 99 -17.10 14.58 -15.92
CA LYS A 99 -16.51 13.26 -16.14
C LYS A 99 -15.07 13.35 -15.66
N THR A 100 -14.70 12.53 -14.70
CA THR A 100 -13.30 12.36 -14.29
C THR A 100 -12.78 11.06 -14.87
N LYS A 101 -11.47 11.03 -15.13
CA LYS A 101 -10.77 9.84 -15.57
C LYS A 101 -9.76 9.48 -14.50
N GLY A 102 -9.87 8.25 -14.01
CA GLY A 102 -8.95 7.71 -13.02
C GLY A 102 -7.67 7.23 -13.68
N TYR A 103 -6.54 7.52 -13.05
CA TYR A 103 -5.21 7.09 -13.44
C TYR A 103 -4.51 6.44 -12.25
N TYR A 104 -3.51 5.62 -12.55
CA TYR A 104 -2.62 5.09 -11.53
C TYR A 104 -1.23 4.80 -12.06
N THR A 105 -0.26 4.72 -11.16
CA THR A 105 1.03 4.06 -11.42
C THR A 105 1.17 2.83 -10.53
N ILE A 106 1.98 1.86 -10.95
CA ILE A 106 2.33 0.70 -10.11
C ILE A 106 3.80 0.29 -10.33
N ARG A 107 4.54 0.10 -9.24
CA ARG A 107 5.93 -0.39 -9.25
C ARG A 107 6.27 -1.16 -7.99
N SER A 108 7.38 -1.89 -7.99
CA SER A 108 7.93 -2.50 -6.76
C SER A 108 8.31 -1.43 -5.73
N LEU A 109 8.27 -1.81 -4.45
CA LEU A 109 8.79 -0.98 -3.37
C LEU A 109 10.31 -0.87 -3.45
N THR A 110 10.80 0.32 -3.11
CA THR A 110 12.22 0.54 -2.78
C THR A 110 12.51 0.07 -1.36
N ASP A 111 13.79 -0.07 -1.02
CA ASP A 111 14.25 -0.47 0.32
C ASP A 111 13.70 0.43 1.44
N ALA A 112 13.64 1.75 1.19
CA ALA A 112 13.13 2.73 2.14
C ALA A 112 11.60 2.66 2.32
N GLU A 113 10.89 2.06 1.37
CA GLU A 113 9.43 1.91 1.42
C GLU A 113 8.99 0.59 2.04
N TYR A 114 9.91 -0.34 2.34
CA TYR A 114 9.60 -1.60 3.01
C TYR A 114 9.36 -1.36 4.53
N GLU A 115 8.27 -0.67 4.85
CA GLU A 115 7.87 -0.25 6.19
C GLU A 115 6.34 -0.21 6.33
N PHE A 116 5.82 -0.25 7.56
CA PHE A 116 4.39 -0.41 7.86
C PHE A 116 3.84 0.69 8.77
N GLY A 117 4.49 1.86 8.79
CA GLY A 117 4.14 3.00 9.62
C GLY A 117 4.51 2.80 11.10
N THR A 118 3.61 3.24 11.99
CA THR A 118 3.75 3.18 13.44
C THR A 118 2.74 2.20 14.04
N ASP A 119 2.89 1.88 15.32
CA ASP A 119 1.97 1.00 16.04
C ASP A 119 0.52 1.51 15.99
N GLU A 120 0.32 2.83 16.05
CA GLU A 120 -0.99 3.48 15.94
C GLU A 120 -1.72 3.16 14.62
N HIS A 121 -0.97 2.94 13.54
CA HIS A 121 -1.56 2.61 12.24
C HIS A 121 -2.01 1.14 12.16
N VAL A 122 -1.30 0.21 12.82
CA VAL A 122 -1.50 -1.23 12.64
C VAL A 122 -2.34 -1.88 13.73
N ILE A 123 -2.39 -1.31 14.93
CA ILE A 123 -3.20 -1.80 16.05
C ILE A 123 -4.68 -1.94 15.68
N PRO A 124 -5.33 -0.97 14.98
CA PRO A 124 -6.72 -1.13 14.56
C PRO A 124 -6.98 -2.36 13.67
N ALA A 125 -6.02 -2.70 12.80
CA ALA A 125 -6.05 -3.90 11.97
C ALA A 125 -5.75 -5.20 12.73
N GLY A 126 -5.54 -5.13 14.05
CA GLY A 126 -5.40 -6.30 14.93
C GLY A 126 -3.98 -6.79 15.15
N PHE A 127 -2.97 -6.02 14.72
CA PHE A 127 -1.57 -6.30 15.02
C PHE A 127 -1.15 -5.71 16.36
N SER A 128 -0.13 -6.29 17.00
CA SER A 128 0.40 -5.74 18.26
C SER A 128 1.34 -4.57 18.05
N SER A 129 2.11 -4.55 16.96
CA SER A 129 3.07 -3.49 16.61
C SER A 129 3.41 -3.49 15.11
N ALA A 130 3.96 -2.39 14.59
CA ALA A 130 4.42 -2.30 13.21
C ALA A 130 5.60 -3.25 12.93
N GLU A 131 6.45 -3.47 13.93
CA GLU A 131 7.53 -4.46 13.85
C GLU A 131 7.00 -5.90 13.77
N ASP A 132 5.84 -6.21 14.34
CA ASP A 132 5.23 -7.54 14.19
C ASP A 132 4.67 -7.75 12.78
N VAL A 133 4.08 -6.72 12.15
CA VAL A 133 3.69 -6.79 10.73
C VAL A 133 4.91 -7.03 9.86
N LYS A 134 6.00 -6.30 10.11
CA LYS A 134 7.26 -6.44 9.38
C LYS A 134 7.89 -7.83 9.53
N LYS A 135 7.89 -8.39 10.74
CA LYS A 135 8.34 -9.79 10.98
C LYS A 135 7.47 -10.77 10.23
N LYS A 136 6.14 -10.60 10.27
CA LYS A 136 5.19 -11.44 9.54
C LYS A 136 5.46 -11.39 8.04
N ALA A 137 5.57 -10.19 7.46
CA ALA A 137 5.86 -9.96 6.05
C ALA A 137 7.13 -10.68 5.59
N ARG A 138 8.19 -10.66 6.41
CA ARG A 138 9.43 -11.41 6.13
C ARG A 138 9.23 -12.91 6.21
N SER A 139 8.63 -13.39 7.29
CA SER A 139 8.46 -14.83 7.52
C SER A 139 7.58 -15.50 6.46
N GLU A 140 6.66 -14.73 5.89
CA GLU A 140 5.70 -15.20 4.90
C GLU A 140 6.05 -14.80 3.46
N GLY A 141 7.20 -14.13 3.26
CA GLY A 141 7.69 -13.77 1.93
C GLY A 141 6.81 -12.76 1.17
N TRP A 142 6.29 -11.74 1.86
CA TRP A 142 5.45 -10.74 1.24
C TRP A 142 6.21 -9.88 0.23
N VAL A 143 5.56 -9.62 -0.89
CA VAL A 143 6.06 -8.79 -1.99
C VAL A 143 5.22 -7.52 -2.07
N GLY A 144 5.86 -6.37 -1.87
CA GLY A 144 5.18 -5.07 -1.87
C GLY A 144 5.24 -4.36 -3.23
N MET A 145 4.14 -3.69 -3.59
CA MET A 145 4.08 -2.76 -4.71
C MET A 145 3.53 -1.40 -4.26
N ARG A 146 4.13 -0.33 -4.74
CA ARG A 146 3.64 1.04 -4.59
C ARG A 146 2.62 1.32 -5.69
N VAL A 147 1.46 1.83 -5.29
CA VAL A 147 0.43 2.32 -6.20
C VAL A 147 0.04 3.73 -5.80
N ASP A 148 0.13 4.65 -6.75
CA ASP A 148 -0.40 5.99 -6.61
C ASP A 148 -1.59 6.13 -7.56
N LEU A 149 -2.75 6.55 -7.06
CA LEU A 149 -3.99 6.76 -7.80
C LEU A 149 -4.38 8.23 -7.76
N TRP A 150 -4.92 8.75 -8.86
CA TRP A 150 -5.51 10.08 -8.89
C TRP A 150 -6.56 10.16 -10.00
N ASP A 151 -7.48 11.12 -9.86
CA ASP A 151 -8.41 11.46 -10.91
C ASP A 151 -7.95 12.74 -11.63
N GLU A 152 -8.24 12.84 -12.92
CA GLU A 152 -8.18 14.10 -13.65
C GLU A 152 -9.54 14.44 -14.25
N PRO A 153 -9.94 15.72 -14.23
CA PRO A 153 -11.16 16.14 -14.88
C PRO A 153 -11.00 16.04 -16.41
N VAL A 154 -12.05 15.58 -17.11
CA VAL A 154 -12.06 15.51 -18.58
C VAL A 154 -12.08 16.91 -19.22
N VAL A 155 -12.45 17.94 -18.45
CA VAL A 155 -12.40 19.35 -18.84
C VAL A 155 -11.54 20.10 -17.83
N ALA A 156 -10.57 20.89 -18.31
CA ALA A 156 -9.73 21.69 -17.42
C ALA A 156 -10.58 22.67 -16.61
N ILE A 157 -10.40 22.66 -15.29
CA ILE A 157 -11.03 23.58 -14.34
C ILE A 157 -9.94 24.30 -13.55
N ASP A 158 -10.21 25.54 -13.15
CA ASP A 158 -9.23 26.42 -12.49
C ASP A 158 -8.82 25.96 -11.08
N ILE A 159 -9.62 25.09 -10.46
CA ILE A 159 -9.36 24.50 -9.14
C ILE A 159 -9.53 23.00 -9.26
N ASP A 160 -8.41 22.27 -9.18
CA ASP A 160 -8.41 20.81 -9.23
C ASP A 160 -8.30 20.22 -7.82
N ASP A 161 -9.45 20.00 -7.20
CA ASP A 161 -9.59 19.35 -5.90
C ASP A 161 -9.58 17.81 -6.03
N SER A 162 -9.03 17.24 -7.10
CA SER A 162 -9.07 15.80 -7.31
C SER A 162 -8.30 15.03 -6.24
N LEU A 163 -8.90 13.90 -5.84
CA LEU A 163 -8.37 13.02 -4.83
C LEU A 163 -7.13 12.29 -5.37
N MET A 164 -6.07 12.30 -4.58
CA MET A 164 -4.92 11.43 -4.71
C MET A 164 -4.89 10.43 -3.56
N VAL A 165 -4.60 9.17 -3.90
CA VAL A 165 -4.45 8.07 -2.95
C VAL A 165 -3.10 7.42 -3.19
N LYS A 166 -2.32 7.20 -2.12
CA LYS A 166 -1.06 6.45 -2.20
C LYS A 166 -1.17 5.21 -1.33
N VAL A 167 -0.95 4.04 -1.92
CA VAL A 167 -1.14 2.74 -1.27
C VAL A 167 0.10 1.87 -1.47
N GLN A 168 0.51 1.13 -0.43
CA GLN A 168 1.34 -0.06 -0.64
C GLN A 168 0.45 -1.28 -0.56
N TYR A 169 0.36 -2.00 -1.67
CA TYR A 169 -0.29 -3.30 -1.69
C TYR A 169 0.78 -4.36 -1.50
N TRP A 170 0.44 -5.41 -0.77
CA TRP A 170 1.35 -6.50 -0.46
C TRP A 170 0.72 -7.82 -0.89
N TRP A 171 1.51 -8.65 -1.55
CA TRP A 171 1.10 -9.96 -2.06
C TRP A 171 1.87 -11.08 -1.41
N ARG A 172 1.24 -12.25 -1.36
CA ARG A 172 1.89 -13.51 -1.01
C ARG A 172 1.35 -14.59 -1.94
N LYS A 173 2.19 -15.58 -2.25
CA LYS A 173 1.75 -16.78 -2.95
C LYS A 173 0.99 -17.68 -1.97
N GLU A 174 -0.26 -17.95 -2.25
CA GLU A 174 -1.11 -18.92 -1.54
C GLU A 174 -1.42 -20.07 -2.50
N GLU A 175 -0.97 -21.28 -2.16
CA GLU A 175 -1.00 -22.43 -3.08
C GLU A 175 -0.29 -22.08 -4.42
N ASP A 176 -1.06 -21.91 -5.50
CA ASP A 176 -0.57 -21.54 -6.82
C ASP A 176 -0.97 -20.15 -7.30
N GLU A 177 -1.64 -19.36 -6.45
CA GLU A 177 -2.13 -18.03 -6.80
C GLU A 177 -1.43 -16.94 -5.97
N TRP A 178 -1.25 -15.76 -6.58
CA TRP A 178 -0.78 -14.58 -5.87
C TRP A 178 -1.96 -13.70 -5.46
N LEU A 179 -2.15 -13.54 -4.15
CA LEU A 179 -3.26 -12.79 -3.59
C LEU A 179 -2.76 -11.58 -2.81
N GLN A 180 -3.55 -10.50 -2.81
CA GLN A 180 -3.31 -9.35 -1.94
C GLN A 180 -3.59 -9.78 -0.50
N ILE A 181 -2.64 -9.51 0.40
CA ILE A 181 -2.72 -9.89 1.82
C ILE A 181 -2.73 -8.70 2.78
N PHE A 182 -2.37 -7.50 2.30
CA PHE A 182 -2.30 -6.30 3.13
C PHE A 182 -2.36 -5.04 2.25
N HIS A 183 -3.24 -4.11 2.61
CA HIS A 183 -3.38 -2.81 1.97
C HIS A 183 -2.96 -1.71 2.96
N ASP A 184 -1.90 -0.96 2.62
CA ASP A 184 -1.42 0.16 3.41
C ASP A 184 -1.77 1.49 2.73
N ILE A 185 -2.90 2.10 3.09
CA ILE A 185 -3.29 3.40 2.55
C ILE A 185 -2.50 4.48 3.31
N MET A 186 -1.44 4.97 2.69
CA MET A 186 -0.50 5.91 3.32
C MET A 186 -0.96 7.36 3.19
N TYR A 187 -1.68 7.69 2.12
CA TYR A 187 -2.10 9.05 1.82
C TYR A 187 -3.49 9.08 1.21
N LEU A 188 -4.30 10.03 1.68
CA LEU A 188 -5.60 10.41 1.15
C LEU A 188 -5.68 11.93 1.22
N GLY A 189 -5.73 12.61 0.08
CA GLY A 189 -5.76 14.06 0.04
C GLY A 189 -5.68 14.62 -1.36
N SER A 190 -5.51 15.93 -1.49
CA SER A 190 -5.35 16.60 -2.78
C SER A 190 -4.05 16.18 -3.48
N LYS A 191 -3.98 16.41 -4.79
CA LYS A 191 -2.75 16.22 -5.56
C LYS A 191 -1.59 17.05 -4.99
N ASP A 192 -0.45 16.40 -4.77
CA ASP A 192 0.76 17.01 -4.23
C ASP A 192 1.88 17.22 -5.28
N GLY A 193 1.56 17.10 -6.57
CA GLY A 193 2.52 17.22 -7.68
C GLY A 193 3.35 15.97 -7.96
N SER A 194 3.21 14.87 -7.20
CA SER A 194 3.96 13.63 -7.46
C SER A 194 3.25 12.64 -8.40
N GLN A 195 2.13 13.02 -9.00
CA GLN A 195 1.35 12.13 -9.88
C GLN A 195 2.20 11.68 -11.07
N GLY A 196 2.13 10.39 -11.41
CA GLY A 196 2.90 9.82 -12.53
C GLY A 196 4.42 9.69 -12.30
N SER A 197 4.99 10.28 -11.25
CA SER A 197 6.44 10.25 -11.00
C SER A 197 7.00 8.86 -10.62
N GLY A 198 6.11 7.96 -10.18
CA GLY A 198 6.46 6.65 -9.64
C GLY A 198 6.44 5.48 -10.62
N GLY A 199 6.10 5.67 -11.89
CA GLY A 199 6.01 4.56 -12.84
C GLY A 199 5.25 4.90 -14.11
N GLU A 200 4.92 3.87 -14.89
CA GLU A 200 4.06 4.03 -16.06
C GLU A 200 2.65 4.46 -15.63
N ILE A 201 2.10 5.47 -16.33
CA ILE A 201 0.74 5.97 -16.10
C ILE A 201 -0.25 5.07 -16.83
N LEU A 202 -1.15 4.47 -16.07
CA LEU A 202 -2.19 3.54 -16.51
C LEU A 202 -3.58 4.10 -16.18
N GLN A 203 -4.63 3.48 -16.74
CA GLN A 203 -6.04 3.87 -16.60
C GLN A 203 -6.86 2.68 -16.09
#